data_AF-A0A212LPK7-F1
#
_entry.id   AF-A0A212LPK7-F1
#
_cell.length_a   1.000
_cell.length_b   1.000
_cell.length_c   1.000
_cell.angle_alpha   90.00
_cell.angle_beta   90.00
_cell.angle_gamma   90.00
#
_symmetry.space_group_name_H-M   'P 1'
#
loop_
_entity.id
_entity.type
_entity.pdbx_description
1 polymer ?
#
loop_
_entity_poly.entity_id
_entity_poly.type
_entity_poly.pdbx_seq_one_letter_code
_entity_poly.pdbx_strand_id
1 'polypeptide(L)' 'MFATLKRTAKLLRAPTQAERDLAYLNEAGDRYDLEARERNLSRRSANRGLGF' A
#
# COMPACT_ATOMS: atom_id res chain seq x y z
N MET A 1 -4.16 -26.80 -17.49
CA MET A 1 -3.31 -25.61 -17.75
C MET A 1 -3.84 -24.29 -17.17
N PHE A 2 -4.94 -24.29 -16.41
CA PHE A 2 -5.52 -23.06 -15.82
C PHE A 2 -4.73 -22.51 -14.62
N ALA A 3 -4.06 -23.39 -13.85
CA ALA A 3 -3.28 -23.00 -12.67
C ALA A 3 -2.07 -22.12 -13.03
N THR A 4 -1.39 -22.41 -14.14
CA THR A 4 -0.26 -21.61 -14.64
C THR A 4 -0.70 -20.22 -15.07
N LEU A 5 -1.85 -20.12 -15.76
CA LEU A 5 -2.45 -18.84 -16.17
C LEU A 5 -2.85 -17.97 -14.98
N LYS A 6 -3.44 -18.57 -13.93
CA LYS A 6 -3.74 -17.85 -12.69
C LYS A 6 -2.46 -17.35 -12.00
N ARG A 7 -1.39 -18.13 -12.04
CA ARG A 7 -0.10 -17.77 -11.41
C ARG A 7 0.59 -16.62 -12.15
N THR A 8 0.60 -16.64 -13.48
CA THR A 8 1.14 -15.54 -14.29
C THR A 8 0.32 -14.26 -14.14
N ALA A 9 -1.02 -14.37 -14.11
CA ALA A 9 -1.90 -13.22 -13.87
C ALA A 9 -1.67 -12.60 -12.48
N LYS A 10 -1.39 -13.40 -11.45
CA LYS A 10 -1.06 -12.90 -10.10
C LYS A 10 0.29 -12.18 -10.06
N LEU A 11 1.27 -12.65 -10.84
CA LEU A 11 2.59 -12.04 -10.98
C LEU A 11 2.56 -10.70 -11.74
N LEU A 12 1.67 -10.57 -12.71
CA LEU A 12 1.51 -9.34 -13.51
C LEU A 12 0.49 -8.36 -12.92
N ARG A 13 -0.10 -8.67 -11.76
CA ARG A 13 -1.10 -7.80 -11.15
C ARG A 13 -0.45 -6.52 -10.64
N ALA A 14 -1.04 -5.38 -10.99
CA ALA A 14 -0.63 -4.09 -10.43
C ALA A 14 -0.74 -4.10 -8.89
N PRO A 15 0.20 -3.45 -8.18
CA PRO A 15 0.16 -3.39 -6.72
C PRO A 15 -1.08 -2.64 -6.25
N THR A 16 -1.81 -3.27 -5.33
CA THR A 16 -2.97 -2.70 -4.66
C THR A 16 -2.57 -1.51 -3.80
N GLN A 17 -3.56 -0.73 -3.39
CA GLN A 17 -3.32 0.40 -2.50
C GLN A 17 -2.70 -0.06 -1.16
N ALA A 18 -3.16 -1.19 -0.61
CA ALA A 18 -2.61 -1.74 0.63
C ALA A 18 -1.14 -2.14 0.47
N GLU A 19 -0.78 -2.78 -0.63
CA GLU A 19 0.61 -3.16 -0.92
C GLU A 19 1.51 -1.93 -1.09
N ARG A 20 1.00 -0.85 -1.71
CA ARG A 20 1.70 0.43 -1.81
C ARG A 20 1.87 1.13 -0.47
N ASP A 21 0.86 1.09 0.37
CA ASP A 21 0.89 1.70 1.71
C ASP A 21 1.88 0.95 2.62
N LEU A 22 1.92 -0.38 2.53
CA LEU A 22 2.93 -1.21 3.20
C LEU A 22 4.35 -0.94 2.69
N ALA A 23 4.55 -0.82 1.37
CA ALA A 23 5.85 -0.47 0.82
C ALA A 23 6.33 0.90 1.31
N TYR A 24 5.43 1.90 1.34
CA TYR A 24 5.74 3.23 1.85
C TYR A 24 6.14 3.24 3.33
N LEU A 25 5.52 2.40 4.17
CA LEU A 25 5.91 2.25 5.58
C LEU A 25 7.25 1.51 5.72
N ASN A 26 7.48 0.48 4.90
CA ASN A 26 8.72 -0.30 4.92
C ASN A 26 9.97 0.49 4.48
N GLU A 27 9.78 1.60 3.78
CA GLU A 27 10.86 2.54 3.44
C GLU A 27 11.31 3.43 4.62
N ALA A 28 10.69 3.29 5.79
CA ALA A 28 11.08 4.08 6.97
C ALA A 28 12.52 3.78 7.40
N GLY A 29 13.35 4.81 7.48
CA GLY A 29 14.74 4.69 7.91
C GLY A 29 14.92 4.57 9.42
N ASP A 30 13.98 5.13 10.19
CA ASP A 30 13.94 5.07 11.65
C ASP A 30 12.49 5.08 12.17
N ARG A 31 12.36 5.03 13.50
CA ARG A 31 11.05 5.01 14.16
C ARG A 31 10.26 6.31 13.97
N TYR A 32 10.94 7.46 13.93
CA TYR A 32 10.27 8.76 13.79
C TYR A 32 9.74 8.94 12.37
N ASP A 33 10.49 8.49 11.35
CA ASP A 33 10.04 8.45 9.96
C ASP A 33 8.84 7.52 9.80
N LEU A 34 8.86 6.34 10.43
CA LEU A 34 7.72 5.42 10.43
C LEU A 34 6.45 6.09 11.00
N GLU A 35 6.55 6.69 12.19
CA GLU A 35 5.42 7.37 12.83
C GLU A 35 4.88 8.54 11.97
N ALA A 36 5.77 9.31 11.32
CA ALA A 36 5.37 10.37 10.40
C ALA A 36 4.63 9.83 9.17
N ARG A 37 5.11 8.73 8.59
CA ARG A 37 4.49 8.06 7.44
C ARG A 37 3.13 7.45 7.80
N GLU A 38 3.00 6.82 8.96
CA GLU A 38 1.72 6.32 9.48
C GLU A 38 0.70 7.45 9.66
N ARG A 39 1.13 8.59 10.20
CA ARG A 39 0.27 9.79 10.32
C ARG A 39 -0.15 10.33 8.96
N ASN A 40 0.74 10.36 7.98
CA ASN A 40 0.42 10.77 6.62
C ASN A 40 -0.63 9.85 5.98
N LEU A 41 -0.49 8.53 6.15
CA LEU A 41 -1.48 7.55 5.68
C LEU A 41 -2.84 7.73 6.37
N SER A 42 -2.84 7.90 7.70
CA SER A 42 -4.04 8.13 8.49
C SER A 42 -4.78 9.41 8.05
N ARG A 43 -4.06 10.53 7.88
CA ARG A 43 -4.63 11.79 7.36
C ARG A 43 -5.16 11.64 5.94
N ARG A 44 -4.45 10.93 5.06
CA ARG A 44 -4.92 10.66 3.70
C ARG A 44 -6.17 9.78 3.68
N SER A 45 -6.28 8.83 4.61
CA SER A 45 -7.50 8.03 4.79
C SER A 45 -8.67 8.89 5.24
N ALA A 46 -8.46 9.76 6.22
CA ALA A 46 -9.47 10.72 6.68
C ALA A 46 -9.92 11.68 5.57
N ASN A 47 -8.98 12.22 4.79
CA ASN A 47 -9.29 13.09 3.65
C ASN A 47 -10.03 12.36 2.52
N ARG A 48 -9.76 11.07 2.29
CA ARG A 48 -10.52 10.26 1.33
C ARG A 48 -11.93 9.92 1.81
N GLY A 49 -12.15 9.83 3.13
CA GLY A 49 -13.47 9.62 3.72
C GLY A 49 -14.34 10.89 3.79
N LEU A 50 -13.74 12.06 3.67
CA LEU A 50 -14.43 13.37 3.67
C LEU A 50 -14.65 13.96 2.27
N GLY A 51 -14.35 13.20 1.21
CA GLY A 51 -14.77 13.54 -0.13
C GLY A 51 -16.24 13.19 -0.32
N PHE A 52 -17.10 14.21 -0.26
CA PHE A 52 -18.40 14.20 -0.94
C PHE A 52 -18.19 14.14 -2.46
#